data_AF-A0A9Q1AQI8-F1
#
_entry.id   AF-A0A9Q1AQI8-F1
#
_cell.length_a   1.000
_cell.length_b   1.000
_cell.length_c   1.000
_cell.angle_alpha   90.00
_cell.angle_beta   90.00
_cell.angle_gamma   90.00
#
_symmetry.space_group_name_H-M   'P 1'
#
loop_
_entity.id
_entity.type
_entity.pdbx_description
1 polymer ?
#
loop_
_entity_poly.entity_id
_entity_poly.type
_entity_poly.pdbx_seq_one_letter_code
_entity_poly.pdbx_strand_id
1 'polypeptide(L)'
;MATIVSEKLGHLFLNVQHFRKVPRLLEGALPSSSCTVGASDVPQVFQKPYIHAGYRPLHRTWKYYFLSLFQRHNEAINVWTHLVAALVLVVRFWRLSQAVDFHGDPHTQPLFVVAVSSIIYSTFSALAHLLQAKSEFWHCAFFFLDYVGVATYQYSSALVHYYYAIEPEWHERIVGFYIPGAVLLAWLSCAGSCYAKYRCPHLSSAVEAVLLDYETRRPVYSRLHGSLASLFSALCLLVLACCSLTALYMTAQVKHKLRQKQE
;
A
#
# COMPACT_ATOMS: atom_id res chain seq x y z
N MET A 1 -30.42 -12.21 -37.96
CA MET A 1 -29.45 -12.54 -36.89
C MET A 1 -27.98 -12.52 -37.36
N ALA A 2 -27.68 -12.81 -38.63
CA ALA A 2 -26.32 -12.75 -39.19
C ALA A 2 -25.74 -11.32 -39.38
N THR A 3 -26.57 -10.30 -39.55
CA THR A 3 -26.15 -8.90 -39.74
C THR A 3 -25.63 -8.22 -38.46
N ILE A 4 -26.18 -8.57 -37.29
CA ILE A 4 -25.79 -8.02 -35.98
C ILE A 4 -24.40 -8.52 -35.54
N VAL A 5 -24.00 -9.73 -35.98
CA VAL A 5 -22.68 -10.31 -35.66
C VAL A 5 -21.57 -9.60 -36.45
N SER A 6 -21.84 -9.24 -37.72
CA SER A 6 -20.86 -8.54 -38.56
C SER A 6 -20.54 -7.12 -38.06
N GLU A 7 -21.53 -6.43 -37.49
CA GLU A 7 -21.37 -5.08 -36.95
C GLU A 7 -20.57 -5.07 -35.63
N LYS A 8 -20.84 -6.05 -34.73
CA LYS A 8 -20.02 -6.26 -33.53
C LYS A 8 -18.58 -6.67 -33.86
N LEU A 9 -18.38 -7.47 -34.90
CA LEU A 9 -17.04 -7.85 -35.35
C LEU A 9 -16.28 -6.65 -35.96
N GLY A 10 -16.97 -5.78 -36.70
CA GLY A 10 -16.41 -4.53 -37.23
C GLY A 10 -15.95 -3.57 -36.12
N HIS A 11 -16.74 -3.41 -35.05
CA HIS A 11 -16.35 -2.62 -33.88
C HIS A 11 -15.15 -3.22 -33.13
N LEU A 12 -15.06 -4.55 -33.02
CA LEU A 12 -13.90 -5.24 -32.44
C LEU A 12 -12.63 -5.04 -33.29
N PHE A 13 -12.72 -5.11 -34.62
CA PHE A 13 -11.59 -4.89 -35.53
C PHE A 13 -11.11 -3.43 -35.57
N LEU A 14 -12.02 -2.46 -35.49
CA LEU A 14 -11.67 -1.03 -35.34
C LEU A 14 -10.94 -0.75 -34.02
N ASN A 15 -11.34 -1.43 -32.94
CA ASN A 15 -10.69 -1.31 -31.64
C ASN A 15 -9.26 -1.89 -31.66
N VAL A 16 -9.05 -3.04 -32.31
CA VAL A 16 -7.71 -3.66 -32.44
C VAL A 16 -6.74 -2.80 -33.27
N GLN A 17 -7.22 -2.10 -34.31
CA GLN A 17 -6.38 -1.16 -35.06
C GLN A 17 -6.00 0.09 -34.25
N HIS A 18 -6.90 0.58 -33.38
CA HIS A 18 -6.58 1.65 -32.43
C HIS A 18 -5.52 1.20 -31.42
N PHE A 19 -5.67 0.00 -30.86
CA PHE A 19 -4.68 -0.60 -29.96
C PHE A 19 -3.34 -0.91 -30.63
N ARG A 20 -3.29 -1.11 -31.96
CA ARG A 20 -2.01 -1.23 -32.71
C ARG A 20 -1.34 0.12 -33.02
N LYS A 21 -2.11 1.22 -33.06
CA LYS A 21 -1.56 2.58 -33.24
C LYS A 21 -1.00 3.17 -31.96
N VAL A 22 -1.54 2.80 -30.79
CA VAL A 22 -1.07 3.26 -29.48
C VAL A 22 0.42 2.92 -29.24
N PRO A 23 0.91 1.69 -29.50
CA PRO A 23 2.34 1.36 -29.40
C PRO A 23 3.22 2.21 -30.32
N ARG A 24 2.79 2.51 -31.55
CA ARG A 24 3.59 3.31 -32.51
C ARG A 24 3.65 4.79 -32.16
N LEU A 25 2.55 5.35 -31.64
CA LEU A 25 2.51 6.73 -31.13
C LEU A 25 3.33 6.85 -29.84
N LEU A 26 3.31 5.82 -29.00
CA LEU A 26 4.20 5.71 -27.85
C LEU A 26 5.66 5.57 -28.30
N GLU A 27 6.01 4.74 -29.28
CA GLU A 27 7.39 4.59 -29.78
C GLU A 27 8.01 5.91 -30.27
N GLY A 28 7.24 6.79 -30.91
CA GLY A 28 7.71 8.13 -31.32
C GLY A 28 7.76 9.16 -30.19
N ALA A 29 7.04 8.94 -29.09
CA ALA A 29 6.99 9.83 -27.92
C ALA A 29 7.86 9.35 -26.74
N LEU A 30 8.21 8.05 -26.72
CA LEU A 30 9.03 7.40 -25.72
C LEU A 30 10.48 7.84 -25.93
N PRO A 31 11.18 8.24 -24.86
CA PRO A 31 12.63 8.43 -24.90
C PRO A 31 13.30 7.20 -25.51
N SER A 32 14.25 7.41 -26.42
CA SER A 32 15.00 6.34 -27.10
C SER A 32 15.53 5.29 -26.11
N SER A 33 15.48 4.03 -26.56
CA SER A 33 15.82 2.83 -25.79
C SER A 33 17.11 2.98 -25.00
N SER A 34 17.04 2.62 -23.71
CA SER A 34 18.13 2.60 -22.70
C SER A 34 18.40 3.94 -22.00
N CYS A 35 17.41 4.47 -21.28
CA CYS A 35 17.56 5.65 -20.41
C CYS A 35 17.57 5.26 -18.92
N THR A 36 18.24 4.15 -18.58
CA THR A 36 18.50 3.81 -17.17
C THR A 36 19.99 3.82 -16.90
N VAL A 37 20.38 4.22 -15.70
CA VAL A 37 21.77 4.38 -15.28
C VAL A 37 22.15 3.33 -14.23
N GLY A 38 23.46 3.21 -13.96
CA GLY A 38 24.00 2.34 -12.92
C GLY A 38 23.72 2.90 -11.52
N ALA A 39 23.89 2.06 -10.49
CA ALA A 39 23.77 2.50 -9.10
C ALA A 39 24.76 3.63 -8.76
N SER A 40 25.98 3.56 -9.30
CA SER A 40 27.03 4.57 -9.11
C SER A 40 26.70 5.94 -9.70
N ASP A 41 25.74 6.00 -10.64
CA ASP A 41 25.34 7.22 -11.33
C ASP A 41 24.18 7.96 -10.62
N VAL A 42 23.64 7.38 -9.54
CA VAL A 42 22.59 8.00 -8.72
C VAL A 42 23.05 8.21 -7.29
N PRO A 43 22.55 9.27 -6.60
CA PRO A 43 22.86 9.49 -5.19
C PRO A 43 22.47 8.28 -4.32
N GLN A 44 23.19 8.09 -3.21
CA GLN A 44 22.99 6.94 -2.30
C GLN A 44 21.56 6.79 -1.79
N VAL A 45 20.80 7.89 -1.64
CA VAL A 45 19.38 7.86 -1.23
C VAL A 45 18.49 7.05 -2.17
N PHE A 46 18.87 6.91 -3.44
CA PHE A 46 18.14 6.10 -4.42
C PHE A 46 18.63 4.65 -4.50
N GLN A 47 19.86 4.40 -4.05
CA GLN A 47 20.48 3.09 -4.20
C GLN A 47 19.80 2.07 -3.29
N LYS A 48 19.62 0.86 -3.82
CA LYS A 48 19.03 -0.26 -3.12
C LYS A 48 20.08 -1.37 -3.06
N PRO A 49 20.26 -2.05 -1.92
CA PRO A 49 21.15 -3.19 -1.83
C PRO A 49 20.88 -4.19 -2.96
N TYR A 50 21.94 -4.71 -3.57
CA TYR A 50 21.90 -5.71 -4.64
C TYR A 50 21.25 -5.26 -5.97
N ILE A 51 20.83 -4.00 -6.10
CA ILE A 51 20.36 -3.44 -7.37
C ILE A 51 21.49 -2.60 -7.97
N HIS A 52 22.17 -3.16 -8.97
CA HIS A 52 23.36 -2.54 -9.55
C HIS A 52 23.07 -1.59 -10.72
N ALA A 53 21.89 -1.69 -11.35
CA ALA A 53 21.51 -0.89 -12.51
C ALA A 53 19.98 -0.81 -12.67
N GLY A 54 19.52 -0.03 -13.66
CA GLY A 54 18.09 0.12 -13.97
C GLY A 54 17.46 1.33 -13.30
N TYR A 55 18.26 2.22 -12.72
CA TYR A 55 17.80 3.47 -12.11
C TYR A 55 17.42 4.49 -13.18
N ARG A 56 16.40 5.31 -12.93
CA ARG A 56 16.04 6.40 -13.84
C ARG A 56 16.92 7.63 -13.56
N PRO A 57 17.42 8.34 -14.58
CA PRO A 57 18.20 9.56 -14.41
C PRO A 57 17.36 10.65 -13.75
N LEU A 58 17.99 11.41 -12.87
CA LEU A 58 17.36 12.48 -12.10
C LEU A 58 17.14 13.74 -12.95
N HIS A 59 16.36 14.69 -12.42
CA HIS A 59 16.16 16.03 -12.96
C HIS A 59 15.59 16.10 -14.39
N ARG A 60 15.02 15.01 -14.90
CA ARG A 60 14.23 15.02 -16.14
C ARG A 60 12.88 15.72 -15.96
N THR A 61 12.23 15.99 -17.09
CA THR A 61 10.89 16.59 -17.12
C THR A 61 9.86 15.63 -16.51
N TRP A 62 8.72 16.16 -16.03
CA TRP A 62 7.64 15.30 -15.52
C TRP A 62 7.12 14.31 -16.57
N LYS A 63 7.03 14.77 -17.82
CA LYS A 63 6.67 13.93 -18.98
C LYS A 63 7.52 12.67 -19.07
N TYR A 64 8.83 12.77 -18.83
CA TYR A 64 9.73 11.62 -18.81
C TYR A 64 9.29 10.56 -17.79
N TYR A 65 9.03 10.96 -16.54
CA TYR A 65 8.66 10.01 -15.48
C TYR A 65 7.30 9.35 -15.74
N PHE A 66 6.31 10.10 -16.25
CA PHE A 66 5.04 9.48 -16.63
C PHE A 66 5.20 8.50 -17.79
N LEU A 67 6.00 8.83 -18.81
CA LEU A 67 6.28 7.91 -19.92
C LEU A 67 7.12 6.71 -19.49
N SER A 68 7.92 6.84 -18.42
CA SER A 68 8.69 5.72 -17.86
C SER A 68 7.81 4.59 -17.32
N LEU A 69 6.51 4.82 -17.12
CA LEU A 69 5.52 3.77 -16.84
C LEU A 69 5.58 2.61 -17.85
N PHE A 70 5.90 2.91 -19.11
CA PHE A 70 6.00 1.93 -20.20
C PHE A 70 7.45 1.51 -20.49
N GLN A 71 8.39 1.81 -19.61
CA GLN A 71 9.81 1.48 -19.75
C GLN A 71 10.25 0.46 -18.70
N ARG A 72 11.29 -0.31 -19.03
CA ARG A 72 11.92 -1.22 -18.05
C ARG A 72 12.86 -0.43 -17.16
N HIS A 73 12.60 -0.44 -15.86
CA HIS A 73 13.45 0.15 -14.83
C HIS A 73 13.27 -0.62 -13.51
N ASN A 74 14.13 -0.36 -12.52
CA ASN A 74 14.16 -1.06 -11.24
C ASN A 74 12.85 -0.97 -10.43
N GLU A 75 12.11 0.14 -10.57
CA GLU A 75 10.80 0.33 -9.91
C GLU A 75 9.59 -0.11 -10.73
N ALA A 76 9.76 -0.66 -11.95
CA ALA A 76 8.64 -0.83 -12.88
C ALA A 76 7.55 -1.77 -12.32
N ILE A 77 7.95 -2.89 -11.73
CA ILE A 77 7.00 -3.84 -11.12
C ILE A 77 6.26 -3.19 -9.96
N ASN A 78 6.95 -2.43 -9.09
CA ASN A 78 6.32 -1.72 -7.97
C ASN A 78 5.26 -0.73 -8.44
N VAL A 79 5.52 0.00 -9.53
CA VAL A 79 4.52 0.89 -10.13
C VAL A 79 3.32 0.10 -10.64
N TRP A 80 3.55 -0.95 -11.43
CA TRP A 80 2.48 -1.70 -12.08
C TRP A 80 1.60 -2.48 -11.09
N THR A 81 2.17 -3.08 -10.05
CA THR A 81 1.38 -3.81 -9.04
C THR A 81 0.42 -2.89 -8.31
N HIS A 82 0.89 -1.73 -7.84
CA HIS A 82 0.04 -0.74 -7.17
C HIS A 82 -0.95 -0.05 -8.12
N LEU A 83 -0.54 0.26 -9.35
CA LEU A 83 -1.41 0.87 -10.35
C LEU A 83 -2.56 -0.07 -10.75
N VAL A 84 -2.27 -1.33 -11.02
CA VAL A 84 -3.30 -2.34 -11.35
C VAL A 84 -4.24 -2.52 -10.16
N ALA A 85 -3.72 -2.59 -8.93
CA ALA A 85 -4.54 -2.65 -7.73
C ALA A 85 -5.48 -1.43 -7.63
N ALA A 86 -4.98 -0.21 -7.82
CA ALA A 86 -5.79 1.01 -7.82
C ALA A 86 -6.91 0.96 -8.86
N LEU A 87 -6.61 0.56 -10.10
CA LEU A 87 -7.61 0.45 -11.17
C LEU A 87 -8.69 -0.60 -10.86
N VAL A 88 -8.28 -1.77 -10.35
CA VAL A 88 -9.23 -2.82 -9.94
C VAL A 88 -10.12 -2.31 -8.81
N LEU A 89 -9.56 -1.63 -7.81
CA LEU A 89 -10.31 -1.07 -6.69
C LEU A 89 -11.29 0.02 -7.13
N VAL A 90 -10.89 0.90 -8.06
CA VAL A 90 -11.81 1.90 -8.65
C VAL A 90 -12.97 1.24 -9.36
N VAL A 91 -12.72 0.21 -10.19
CA VAL A 91 -13.79 -0.52 -10.90
C VAL A 91 -14.71 -1.24 -9.90
N ARG A 92 -14.14 -1.84 -8.85
CA ARG A 92 -14.91 -2.49 -7.79
C ARG A 92 -15.77 -1.49 -7.01
N PHE A 93 -15.19 -0.36 -6.63
CA PHE A 93 -15.90 0.70 -5.93
C PHE A 93 -17.03 1.28 -6.77
N TRP A 94 -16.81 1.54 -8.07
CA TRP A 94 -17.86 1.99 -8.97
C TRP A 94 -19.01 0.98 -9.09
N ARG A 95 -18.71 -0.33 -9.22
CA ARG A 95 -19.77 -1.35 -9.22
C ARG A 95 -20.54 -1.39 -7.91
N LEU A 96 -19.83 -1.24 -6.79
CA LEU A 96 -20.42 -1.22 -5.47
C LEU A 96 -21.32 0.01 -5.27
N SER A 97 -20.92 1.18 -5.76
CA SER A 97 -21.69 2.42 -5.66
C SER A 97 -22.97 2.42 -6.50
N GLN A 98 -23.12 1.48 -7.44
CA GLN A 98 -24.38 1.26 -8.16
C GLN A 98 -25.39 0.42 -7.36
N ALA A 99 -24.90 -0.38 -6.41
CA ALA A 99 -25.69 -1.31 -5.62
C ALA A 99 -25.94 -0.83 -4.17
N VAL A 100 -25.10 0.09 -3.67
CA VAL A 100 -25.08 0.53 -2.27
C VAL A 100 -25.26 2.04 -2.20
N ASP A 101 -26.18 2.48 -1.34
CA ASP A 101 -26.41 3.90 -1.07
C ASP A 101 -25.38 4.44 -0.05
N PHE A 102 -24.28 4.96 -0.56
CA PHE A 102 -23.23 5.57 0.26
C PHE A 102 -23.58 6.95 0.83
N HIS A 103 -24.72 7.53 0.49
CA HIS A 103 -25.10 8.88 0.95
C HIS A 103 -26.26 8.84 1.94
N GLY A 104 -27.31 8.06 1.64
CA GLY A 104 -28.51 7.98 2.47
C GLY A 104 -28.44 6.96 3.61
N ASP A 105 -27.52 5.98 3.55
CA ASP A 105 -27.38 4.95 4.60
C ASP A 105 -26.08 5.12 5.41
N PRO A 106 -26.15 5.55 6.69
CA PRO A 106 -25.01 5.65 7.58
C PRO A 106 -24.26 4.32 7.79
N HIS A 107 -24.93 3.18 7.66
CA HIS A 107 -24.32 1.86 7.83
C HIS A 107 -23.23 1.57 6.79
N THR A 108 -23.27 2.26 5.65
CA THR A 108 -22.32 2.09 4.54
C THR A 108 -21.08 2.98 4.64
N GLN A 109 -21.05 3.93 5.58
CA GLN A 109 -19.95 4.90 5.71
C GLN A 109 -18.60 4.22 5.99
N PRO A 110 -18.47 3.24 6.91
CA PRO A 110 -17.20 2.53 7.11
C PRO A 110 -16.72 1.80 5.87
N LEU A 111 -17.63 1.20 5.10
CA LEU A 111 -17.33 0.55 3.82
C LEU A 111 -16.84 1.56 2.77
N PHE A 112 -17.46 2.74 2.69
CA PHE A 112 -17.00 3.84 1.85
C PHE A 112 -15.56 4.25 2.23
N VAL A 113 -15.33 4.48 3.53
CA VAL A 113 -14.02 4.90 4.06
C VAL A 113 -12.94 3.88 3.70
N VAL A 114 -13.14 2.57 3.92
CA VAL A 114 -12.13 1.56 3.57
C VAL A 114 -11.90 1.46 2.05
N ALA A 115 -12.95 1.59 1.24
CA ALA A 115 -12.83 1.53 -0.21
C ALA A 115 -12.00 2.70 -0.74
N VAL A 116 -12.32 3.93 -0.31
CA VAL A 116 -11.58 5.14 -0.68
C VAL A 116 -10.15 5.09 -0.16
N SER A 117 -9.92 4.72 1.10
CA SER A 117 -8.57 4.57 1.67
C SER A 117 -7.72 3.56 0.88
N SER A 118 -8.31 2.45 0.42
CA SER A 118 -7.59 1.43 -0.36
C SER A 118 -7.15 1.96 -1.73
N ILE A 119 -7.99 2.77 -2.38
CA ILE A 119 -7.67 3.45 -3.65
C ILE A 119 -6.58 4.49 -3.42
N ILE A 120 -6.71 5.31 -2.35
CA ILE A 120 -5.71 6.31 -1.97
C ILE A 120 -4.35 5.66 -1.73
N TYR A 121 -4.29 4.61 -0.90
CA TYR A 121 -3.06 3.87 -0.63
C TYR A 121 -2.41 3.37 -1.92
N SER A 122 -3.16 2.64 -2.75
CA SER A 122 -2.63 2.08 -3.99
C SER A 122 -2.17 3.17 -4.97
N THR A 123 -2.87 4.30 -5.02
CA THR A 123 -2.51 5.43 -5.90
C THR A 123 -1.26 6.14 -5.40
N PHE A 124 -1.16 6.44 -4.11
CA PHE A 124 0.00 7.09 -3.52
C PHE A 124 1.26 6.24 -3.65
N SER A 125 1.14 4.92 -3.45
CA SER A 125 2.26 4.00 -3.65
C SER A 125 2.71 3.94 -5.11
N ALA A 126 1.78 3.85 -6.06
CA ALA A 126 2.09 3.89 -7.49
C ALA A 126 2.79 5.21 -7.88
N LEU A 127 2.29 6.35 -7.39
CA LEU A 127 2.91 7.67 -7.62
C LEU A 127 4.30 7.77 -7.00
N ALA A 128 4.52 7.23 -5.80
CA ALA A 128 5.82 7.20 -5.17
C ALA A 128 6.84 6.43 -6.01
N HIS A 129 6.52 5.20 -6.38
CA HIS A 129 7.42 4.42 -7.22
C HIS A 129 7.62 5.03 -8.61
N LEU A 130 6.61 5.70 -9.18
CA LEU A 130 6.72 6.31 -10.50
C LEU A 130 7.50 7.63 -10.50
N LEU A 131 7.35 8.47 -9.48
CA LEU A 131 7.82 9.86 -9.50
C LEU A 131 8.99 10.14 -8.56
N GLN A 132 9.35 9.20 -7.67
CA GLN A 132 10.44 9.39 -6.71
C GLN A 132 11.79 9.75 -7.35
N ALA A 133 12.06 9.24 -8.56
CA ALA A 133 13.35 9.43 -9.23
C ALA A 133 13.61 10.88 -9.72
N LYS A 134 12.67 11.81 -9.51
CA LYS A 134 12.78 13.19 -10.00
C LYS A 134 13.93 13.97 -9.37
N SER A 135 14.03 13.94 -8.06
CA SER A 135 15.09 14.54 -7.25
C SER A 135 15.00 14.00 -5.82
N GLU A 136 16.00 14.24 -4.98
CA GLU A 136 15.98 13.78 -3.58
C GLU A 136 14.78 14.32 -2.79
N PHE A 137 14.39 15.57 -3.07
CA PHE A 137 13.19 16.16 -2.47
C PHE A 137 11.92 15.36 -2.83
N TRP A 138 11.70 15.12 -4.13
CA TRP A 138 10.51 14.40 -4.59
C TRP A 138 10.53 12.93 -4.17
N HIS A 139 11.72 12.34 -4.06
CA HIS A 139 11.89 11.01 -3.47
C HIS A 139 11.27 10.95 -2.07
N CYS A 140 11.71 11.83 -1.17
CA CYS A 140 11.17 11.87 0.19
C CYS A 140 9.68 12.25 0.21
N ALA A 141 9.28 13.30 -0.52
CA ALA A 141 7.91 13.80 -0.51
C ALA A 141 6.88 12.74 -0.95
N PHE A 142 7.15 11.98 -2.02
CA PHE A 142 6.22 10.95 -2.45
C PHE A 142 6.22 9.72 -1.52
N PHE A 143 7.35 9.33 -0.93
CA PHE A 143 7.35 8.27 0.08
C PHE A 143 6.62 8.68 1.36
N PHE A 144 6.69 9.96 1.77
CA PHE A 144 5.84 10.46 2.86
C PHE A 144 4.35 10.36 2.52
N LEU A 145 3.99 10.66 1.27
CA LEU A 145 2.62 10.49 0.79
C LEU A 145 2.19 9.02 0.80
N ASP A 146 3.06 8.10 0.41
CA ASP A 146 2.83 6.65 0.49
C ASP A 146 2.57 6.20 1.94
N TYR A 147 3.37 6.70 2.91
CA TYR A 147 3.15 6.41 4.34
C TYR A 147 1.81 6.92 4.85
N VAL A 148 1.35 8.09 4.39
CA VAL A 148 -0.01 8.58 4.68
C VAL A 148 -1.06 7.63 4.12
N GLY A 149 -0.86 7.12 2.90
CA GLY A 149 -1.72 6.11 2.29
C GLY A 149 -1.82 4.84 3.14
N VAL A 150 -0.68 4.28 3.54
CA VAL A 150 -0.59 3.08 4.40
C VAL A 150 -1.33 3.31 5.72
N ALA A 151 -1.08 4.42 6.41
CA ALA A 151 -1.71 4.72 7.70
C ALA A 151 -3.23 4.91 7.57
N THR A 152 -3.68 5.56 6.50
CA THR A 152 -5.11 5.78 6.22
C THR A 152 -5.84 4.46 5.93
N TYR A 153 -5.19 3.54 5.21
CA TYR A 153 -5.70 2.18 4.98
C TYR A 153 -5.68 1.33 6.27
N GLN A 154 -4.63 1.43 7.07
CA GLN A 154 -4.53 0.73 8.36
C GLN A 154 -5.68 1.12 9.29
N TYR A 155 -5.95 2.42 9.45
CA TYR A 155 -7.06 2.90 10.25
C TYR A 155 -8.42 2.43 9.70
N SER A 156 -8.66 2.58 8.38
CA SER A 156 -9.95 2.21 7.81
C SER A 156 -10.21 0.70 7.86
N SER A 157 -9.16 -0.12 7.74
CA SER A 157 -9.24 -1.56 7.99
C SER A 157 -9.66 -1.84 9.44
N ALA A 158 -9.03 -1.20 10.42
CA ALA A 158 -9.44 -1.36 11.82
C ALA A 158 -10.90 -0.92 12.06
N LEU A 159 -11.33 0.17 11.43
CA LEU A 159 -12.70 0.69 11.50
C LEU A 159 -13.73 -0.33 10.99
N VAL A 160 -13.52 -0.95 9.83
CA VAL A 160 -14.50 -1.92 9.29
C VAL A 160 -14.52 -3.23 10.06
N HIS A 161 -13.40 -3.66 10.63
CA HIS A 161 -13.38 -4.83 11.52
C HIS A 161 -14.17 -4.56 12.79
N TYR A 162 -13.98 -3.38 13.39
CA TYR A 162 -14.78 -2.97 14.54
C TYR A 162 -16.27 -2.86 14.18
N TYR A 163 -16.59 -2.25 13.05
CA TYR A 163 -17.98 -1.92 12.74
C TYR A 163 -18.80 -3.11 12.23
N TYR A 164 -18.22 -4.00 11.41
CA TYR A 164 -18.96 -5.11 10.79
C TYR A 164 -18.69 -6.49 11.40
N ALA A 165 -17.59 -6.68 12.14
CA ALA A 165 -17.18 -8.01 12.61
C ALA A 165 -17.19 -8.18 14.14
N ILE A 166 -17.44 -7.12 14.91
CA ILE A 166 -17.48 -7.20 16.37
C ILE A 166 -18.73 -7.94 16.88
N GLU A 167 -18.57 -8.70 17.95
CA GLU A 167 -19.71 -9.28 18.68
C GLU A 167 -20.44 -8.20 19.51
N PRO A 168 -21.79 -8.19 19.55
CA PRO A 168 -22.56 -7.16 20.26
C PRO A 168 -22.15 -6.96 21.72
N GLU A 169 -21.77 -8.03 22.41
CA GLU A 169 -21.37 -8.03 23.82
C GLU A 169 -20.06 -7.27 24.07
N TRP A 170 -19.23 -7.15 23.03
CA TRP A 170 -17.93 -6.47 23.09
C TRP A 170 -17.97 -5.04 22.56
N HIS A 171 -18.98 -4.67 21.77
CA HIS A 171 -19.08 -3.36 21.10
C HIS A 171 -18.83 -2.19 22.07
N GLU A 172 -19.66 -2.05 23.09
CA GLU A 172 -19.55 -0.93 24.04
C GLU A 172 -18.32 -1.02 24.94
N ARG A 173 -17.79 -2.23 25.17
CA ARG A 173 -16.66 -2.45 26.07
C ARG A 173 -15.33 -2.02 25.46
N ILE A 174 -15.18 -2.16 24.14
CA ILE A 174 -13.88 -1.92 23.49
C ILE A 174 -13.83 -0.61 22.70
N VAL A 175 -14.98 -0.03 22.32
CA VAL A 175 -15.04 1.20 21.51
C VAL A 175 -14.20 2.33 22.10
N GLY A 176 -14.23 2.49 23.43
CA GLY A 176 -13.58 3.59 24.14
C GLY A 176 -12.06 3.60 24.02
N PHE A 177 -11.43 2.48 23.67
CA PHE A 177 -9.97 2.41 23.47
C PHE A 177 -9.56 1.88 22.10
N TYR A 178 -10.38 1.06 21.44
CA TYR A 178 -10.03 0.45 20.16
C TYR A 178 -9.93 1.47 19.03
N ILE A 179 -10.97 2.30 18.83
CA ILE A 179 -10.98 3.32 17.76
C ILE A 179 -9.93 4.41 18.01
N PRO A 180 -9.85 5.03 19.20
CA PRO A 180 -8.79 5.99 19.51
C PRO A 180 -7.38 5.37 19.41
N GLY A 181 -7.23 4.13 19.86
CA GLY A 181 -5.98 3.37 19.74
C GLY A 181 -5.58 3.13 18.28
N ALA A 182 -6.53 2.76 17.41
CA ALA A 182 -6.28 2.58 15.99
C ALA A 182 -5.83 3.88 15.31
N VAL A 183 -6.46 5.02 15.65
CA VAL A 183 -6.03 6.35 15.16
C VAL A 183 -4.60 6.65 15.62
N LEU A 184 -4.32 6.47 16.92
CA LEU A 184 -3.00 6.74 17.48
C LEU A 184 -1.92 5.87 16.84
N LEU A 185 -2.17 4.57 16.68
CA LEU A 185 -1.22 3.63 16.07
C LEU A 185 -0.99 3.93 14.59
N ALA A 186 -2.04 4.27 13.84
CA ALA A 186 -1.89 4.68 12.44
C ALA A 186 -1.05 5.95 12.32
N TRP A 187 -1.31 6.96 13.17
CA TRP A 187 -0.52 8.19 13.18
C TRP A 187 0.94 7.94 13.60
N LEU A 188 1.18 7.19 14.68
CA LEU A 188 2.53 6.86 15.14
C LEU A 188 3.33 6.09 14.07
N SER A 189 2.69 5.16 13.36
CA SER A 189 3.32 4.42 12.26
C SER A 189 3.71 5.34 11.10
N CYS A 190 2.81 6.25 10.71
CA CYS A 190 3.09 7.27 9.70
C CYS A 190 4.24 8.20 10.13
N ALA A 191 4.14 8.78 11.32
CA ALA A 191 5.12 9.72 11.85
C ALA A 191 6.49 9.07 12.01
N GLY A 192 6.53 7.84 12.53
CA GLY A 192 7.74 7.04 12.66
C GLY A 192 8.38 6.74 11.30
N SER A 193 7.59 6.34 10.30
CA SER A 193 8.08 6.07 8.95
C SER A 193 8.63 7.32 8.27
N CYS A 194 7.93 8.46 8.38
CA CYS A 194 8.41 9.75 7.89
C CYS A 194 9.71 10.17 8.58
N TYR A 195 9.79 10.04 9.91
CA TYR A 195 10.98 10.39 10.67
C TYR A 195 12.17 9.51 10.32
N ALA A 196 11.96 8.19 10.20
CA ALA A 196 13.00 7.25 9.80
C ALA A 196 13.56 7.59 8.42
N LYS A 197 12.68 7.88 7.46
CA LYS A 197 13.10 8.27 6.09
C LYS A 197 13.79 9.63 6.05
N TYR A 198 13.38 10.59 6.89
CA TYR A 198 14.08 11.87 7.04
C TYR A 198 15.48 11.72 7.65
N ARG A 199 15.62 10.87 8.68
CA ARG A 199 16.90 10.65 9.39
C ARG A 199 17.88 9.78 8.62
N CYS A 200 17.39 8.74 7.97
CA CYS A 200 18.17 7.72 7.28
C CYS A 200 17.63 7.55 5.84
N PRO A 201 17.80 8.56 4.96
CA PRO A 201 17.18 8.56 3.64
C PRO A 201 17.66 7.42 2.73
N HIS A 202 18.89 6.96 2.94
CA HIS A 202 19.56 5.88 2.22
C HIS A 202 19.11 4.47 2.64
N LEU A 203 18.37 4.33 3.74
CA LEU A 203 17.87 3.03 4.16
C LEU A 203 16.50 2.75 3.55
N SER A 204 16.45 1.67 2.79
CA SER A 204 15.35 1.36 1.89
C SER A 204 14.27 0.48 2.52
N SER A 205 14.52 -0.09 3.71
CA SER A 205 13.52 -0.81 4.50
C SER A 205 13.55 -0.42 5.98
N ALA A 206 12.38 -0.42 6.62
CA ALA A 206 12.26 -0.22 8.06
C ALA A 206 13.08 -1.27 8.84
N VAL A 207 13.22 -2.49 8.31
CA VAL A 207 14.05 -3.55 8.89
C VAL A 207 15.52 -3.19 8.86
N GLU A 208 16.03 -2.67 7.74
CA GLU A 208 17.42 -2.21 7.64
C GLU A 208 17.65 -0.99 8.54
N ALA A 209 16.64 -0.11 8.70
CA ALA A 209 16.73 1.06 9.60
C ALA A 209 16.80 0.63 11.05
N VAL A 210 15.97 -0.33 11.42
CA VAL A 210 15.98 -0.96 12.74
C VAL A 210 17.29 -1.73 12.95
N LEU A 211 17.82 -2.45 11.95
CA LEU A 211 19.06 -3.21 12.08
C LEU A 211 20.27 -2.28 12.23
N LEU A 212 20.30 -1.18 11.47
CA LEU A 212 21.39 -0.22 11.51
C LEU A 212 21.32 0.66 12.76
N ASP A 213 20.13 1.07 13.21
CA ASP A 213 19.95 1.70 14.53
C ASP A 213 20.25 0.71 15.67
N TYR A 214 19.94 -0.58 15.53
CA TYR A 214 20.33 -1.62 16.49
C TYR A 214 21.85 -1.73 16.61
N GLU A 215 22.56 -1.78 15.49
CA GLU A 215 24.03 -1.85 15.44
C GLU A 215 24.68 -0.55 15.95
N THR A 216 24.25 0.61 15.45
CA THR A 216 24.92 1.90 15.71
C THR A 216 24.48 2.59 17.02
N ARG A 217 23.23 2.41 17.45
CA ARG A 217 22.68 3.06 18.65
C ARG A 217 22.49 2.10 19.83
N ARG A 218 23.05 0.90 19.75
CA ARG A 218 23.13 -0.06 20.86
C ARG A 218 23.47 0.57 22.22
N PRO A 219 24.47 1.46 22.36
CA PRO A 219 24.85 2.02 23.67
C PRO A 219 23.84 3.03 24.24
N VAL A 220 22.98 3.58 23.38
CA VAL A 220 21.92 4.54 23.74
C VAL A 220 20.69 3.75 24.16
N TYR A 221 20.23 2.82 23.32
CA TYR A 221 19.05 2.01 23.60
C TYR A 221 19.26 1.01 24.74
N SER A 222 20.47 0.48 24.94
CA SER A 222 20.77 -0.37 26.11
C SER A 222 20.60 0.38 27.43
N ARG A 223 20.91 1.68 27.46
CA ARG A 223 20.68 2.56 28.62
C ARG A 223 19.23 2.97 28.79
N LEU A 224 18.52 3.27 27.69
CA LEU A 224 17.14 3.73 27.71
C LEU A 224 16.13 2.60 28.02
N HIS A 225 16.34 1.41 27.46
CA HIS A 225 15.36 0.33 27.54
C HIS A 225 15.75 -0.79 28.50
N GLY A 226 17.03 -0.99 28.84
CA GLY A 226 17.47 -1.91 29.90
C GLY A 226 16.63 -3.21 30.00
N SER A 227 15.96 -3.40 31.14
CA SER A 227 15.03 -4.52 31.40
C SER A 227 13.62 -4.35 30.85
N LEU A 228 13.22 -3.17 30.36
CA LEU A 228 11.95 -2.99 29.64
C LEU A 228 11.96 -3.66 28.26
N ALA A 229 13.11 -3.84 27.63
CA ALA A 229 13.19 -4.51 26.33
C ALA A 229 12.66 -5.95 26.39
N SER A 230 13.03 -6.70 27.44
CA SER A 230 12.49 -8.04 27.67
C SER A 230 11.00 -8.02 28.03
N LEU A 231 10.52 -7.00 28.74
CA LEU A 231 9.08 -6.78 28.97
C LEU A 231 8.33 -6.53 27.65
N PHE A 232 8.86 -5.69 26.76
CA PHE A 232 8.26 -5.43 25.43
C PHE A 232 8.25 -6.69 24.56
N SER A 233 9.32 -7.49 24.57
CA SER A 233 9.35 -8.79 23.90
C SER A 233 8.35 -9.79 24.51
N ALA A 234 8.22 -9.81 25.84
CA ALA A 234 7.24 -10.65 26.54
C ALA A 234 5.80 -10.20 26.23
N LEU A 235 5.54 -8.90 26.08
CA LEU A 235 4.26 -8.38 25.61
C LEU A 235 3.95 -8.83 24.18
N CYS A 236 4.94 -8.97 23.30
CA CYS A 236 4.75 -9.53 21.97
C CYS A 236 4.34 -11.01 22.03
N LEU A 237 4.97 -11.80 22.89
CA LEU A 237 4.59 -13.20 23.15
C LEU A 237 3.19 -13.30 23.77
N LEU A 238 2.84 -12.37 24.68
CA LEU A 238 1.51 -12.27 25.26
C LEU A 238 0.46 -11.95 24.21
N VAL A 239 0.72 -10.99 23.31
CA VAL A 239 -0.16 -10.68 22.18
C VAL A 239 -0.33 -11.90 21.28
N LEU A 240 0.77 -12.60 20.95
CA LEU A 240 0.71 -13.81 20.14
C LEU A 240 -0.09 -14.93 20.81
N ALA A 241 0.06 -15.11 22.13
CA ALA A 241 -0.71 -16.06 22.92
C ALA A 241 -2.20 -15.68 22.96
N CYS A 242 -2.52 -14.41 23.21
CA CYS A 242 -3.89 -13.90 23.18
C CYS A 242 -4.53 -14.09 21.80
N CYS A 243 -3.84 -13.74 20.72
CA CYS A 243 -4.31 -13.94 19.35
C CYS A 243 -4.54 -15.43 19.04
N SER A 244 -3.63 -16.32 19.49
CA SER A 244 -3.75 -17.76 19.30
C SER A 244 -4.92 -18.35 20.10
N LEU A 245 -5.12 -17.91 21.35
CA LEU A 245 -6.26 -18.30 22.17
C LEU A 245 -7.58 -17.83 21.56
N THR A 246 -7.65 -16.59 21.07
CA THR A 246 -8.83 -16.10 20.33
C THR A 246 -9.09 -16.95 19.10
N ALA A 247 -8.07 -17.29 18.31
CA ALA A 247 -8.23 -18.16 17.14
C ALA A 247 -8.73 -19.57 17.50
N LEU A 248 -8.21 -20.17 18.58
CA LEU A 248 -8.67 -21.47 19.08
C LEU A 248 -10.11 -21.41 19.58
N TYR A 249 -10.46 -20.37 20.34
CA TYR A 249 -11.82 -20.14 20.82
C TYR A 249 -12.81 -20.00 19.66
N MET A 250 -12.49 -19.17 18.67
CA MET A 250 -13.34 -18.99 17.49
C MET A 250 -13.47 -20.29 16.68
N THR A 251 -12.39 -21.08 16.58
CA THR A 251 -12.43 -22.40 15.93
C THR A 251 -13.35 -23.38 16.67
N ALA A 252 -13.36 -23.35 18.01
CA ALA A 252 -14.26 -24.17 18.82
C ALA A 252 -15.73 -23.75 18.65
N GLN A 253 -16.01 -22.44 18.63
CA GLN A 253 -17.35 -21.89 18.37
C GLN A 253 -17.89 -22.29 17.00
N VAL A 254 -17.05 -22.23 15.95
CA VAL A 254 -17.43 -22.70 14.60
C VAL A 254 -17.77 -24.20 14.61
N LYS A 255 -16.95 -25.04 15.28
CA LYS A 255 -17.24 -26.48 15.43
C LYS A 255 -18.55 -26.75 16.18
N HIS A 256 -18.89 -25.93 17.17
CA HIS A 256 -20.15 -26.06 17.92
C HIS A 256 -21.35 -25.70 17.03
N LYS A 257 -21.30 -24.56 16.33
CA LYS A 257 -22.35 -24.14 15.38
C LYS A 257 -22.56 -25.13 14.25
N LEU A 258 -21.50 -25.77 13.75
CA LEU A 258 -21.62 -26.78 12.70
C LEU A 258 -22.30 -28.07 13.18
N ARG A 259 -22.04 -28.50 14.42
CA ARG A 259 -22.72 -29.66 15.03
C ARG A 259 -24.22 -29.43 15.20
N GLN A 260 -24.61 -28.25 15.68
CA GLN A 260 -26.02 -27.87 15.84
C GLN A 260 -26.80 -27.77 14.52
N LYS A 261 -26.10 -27.67 13.36
CA LYS A 261 -26.74 -27.68 12.03
C LYS A 261 -26.92 -29.08 11.44
N GLN A 262 -26.29 -30.10 12.03
CA GLN A 262 -26.36 -31.49 11.57
C GLN A 262 -27.37 -32.33 12.36
N GLU A 263 -27.86 -31.79 13.49
CA GLU A 263 -28.98 -32.30 14.29
C GLU A 263 -30.31 -31.69 13.80
#